data_AF-A0A8X6IAG5-F1
#
_entry.id   AF-A0A8X6IAG5-F1
#
_cell.length_a   1.000
_cell.length_b   1.000
_cell.length_c   1.000
_cell.angle_alpha   90.00
_cell.angle_beta   90.00
_cell.angle_gamma   90.00
#
_symmetry.space_group_name_H-M   'P 1'
#
loop_
_entity.id
_entity.type
_entity.pdbx_description
1 polymer ?
#
loop_
_entity_poly.entity_id
_entity_poly.type
_entity_poly.pdbx_seq_one_letter_code
_entity_poly.pdbx_strand_id
1 'polypeptide(L)'
;MDSIRLKTKIVRRDDTEDFRCPIVLPFNHEPVHRLIFDHHLLLSHTRVQFVLTHLRQRFWIVKGRKTIQSVLSKYILCKKYTARAVETLPSTLPEDRIRDASALFT
;
A
#
# COMPACT_ATOMS: atom_id res chain seq x y z
N MET A 1 2.40 -13.00 -23.95
CA MET A 1 1.46 -12.14 -23.20
C MET A 1 0.98 -11.09 -24.18
N ASP A 2 -0.19 -11.28 -24.78
CA ASP A 2 -0.77 -10.30 -25.67
C ASP A 2 -1.29 -9.11 -24.84
N SER A 3 -0.59 -7.97 -24.94
CA SER A 3 -0.92 -6.76 -24.22
C SER A 3 -1.95 -5.95 -25.01
N ILE A 4 -3.20 -5.95 -24.54
CA ILE A 4 -4.27 -5.14 -25.13
C ILE A 4 -4.15 -3.72 -24.59
N ARG A 5 -4.09 -2.73 -25.48
CA ARG A 5 -4.14 -1.30 -25.11
C ARG A 5 -5.56 -0.76 -25.27
N LEU A 6 -6.06 -0.05 -24.27
CA LEU A 6 -7.36 0.59 -24.34
C LEU A 6 -7.20 2.02 -24.88
N LYS A 7 -7.89 2.38 -25.97
CA LYS A 7 -7.98 3.79 -26.40
C LYS A 7 -8.96 4.53 -25.50
N THR A 8 -8.47 5.47 -24.68
CA THR A 8 -9.34 6.30 -23.83
C THR A 8 -9.87 7.51 -24.60
N LYS A 9 -10.90 8.19 -24.08
CA LYS A 9 -11.42 9.44 -24.67
C LYS A 9 -10.50 10.65 -24.47
N ILE A 10 -9.39 10.49 -23.74
CA ILE A 10 -8.44 11.55 -23.36
C ILE A 10 -7.35 11.75 -24.42
N VAL A 11 -7.55 11.21 -25.64
CA VAL A 11 -6.56 11.20 -26.75
C VAL A 11 -5.92 12.58 -27.03
N ARG A 12 -6.69 13.66 -26.83
CA ARG A 12 -6.30 15.04 -27.17
C ARG A 12 -5.52 15.77 -26.08
N ARG A 13 -5.29 15.17 -24.91
CA ARG A 13 -4.49 15.80 -23.86
C ARG A 13 -3.00 15.55 -24.13
N ASP A 14 -2.16 16.52 -23.79
CA ASP A 14 -0.71 16.41 -23.96
C ASP A 14 -0.11 15.60 -22.79
N ASP A 15 -0.38 14.29 -22.79
CA ASP A 15 0.09 13.33 -21.80
C ASP A 15 0.84 12.18 -22.49
N THR A 16 1.61 11.41 -21.71
CA THR A 16 2.33 10.22 -22.18
C THR A 16 1.38 9.24 -22.87
N GLU A 17 1.85 8.56 -23.92
CA GLU A 17 1.04 7.59 -24.68
C GLU A 17 0.48 6.48 -23.79
N ASP A 18 1.25 6.02 -22.81
CA ASP A 18 0.80 5.02 -21.83
C ASP A 18 -0.36 5.51 -20.94
N PHE A 19 -0.47 6.83 -20.70
CA PHE A 19 -1.59 7.40 -19.95
C PHE A 19 -2.84 7.51 -20.82
N ARG A 20 -2.66 7.89 -22.10
CA ARG A 20 -3.76 7.98 -23.07
C ARG A 20 -4.29 6.61 -23.49
N CYS A 21 -3.38 5.65 -23.60
CA CYS A 21 -3.62 4.30 -24.07
C CYS A 21 -3.03 3.26 -23.11
N PRO A 22 -3.59 3.11 -21.89
CA PRO A 22 -3.04 2.23 -20.87
C PRO A 22 -3.08 0.76 -21.30
N ILE A 23 -2.09 0.01 -20.83
CA ILE A 23 -1.99 -1.43 -21.05
C ILE A 23 -2.95 -2.12 -20.10
N VAL A 24 -3.90 -2.88 -20.63
CA VAL A 24 -4.85 -3.66 -19.84
C VAL A 24 -4.17 -4.96 -19.41
N LEU A 25 -4.12 -5.19 -18.11
CA LEU A 25 -3.53 -6.39 -17.53
C LEU A 25 -4.59 -7.30 -16.90
N PRO A 26 -4.59 -8.60 -17.22
CA PRO A 26 -5.45 -9.56 -16.57
C PRO A 26 -5.05 -9.74 -15.10
N PHE A 27 -6.03 -9.95 -14.22
CA PHE A 27 -5.81 -9.93 -12.77
C PHE A 27 -5.18 -11.21 -12.21
N ASN A 28 -5.26 -12.32 -12.95
CA ASN A 28 -4.95 -13.67 -12.47
C ASN A 28 -3.57 -14.18 -12.91
N HIS A 29 -2.64 -13.28 -13.24
CA HIS A 29 -1.32 -13.67 -13.71
C HIS A 29 -0.22 -13.27 -12.73
N GLU A 30 0.71 -14.19 -12.48
CA GLU A 30 1.84 -14.02 -11.57
C GLU A 30 2.70 -12.77 -11.86
N PRO A 31 3.02 -12.42 -13.13
CA PRO A 31 3.78 -11.21 -13.43
C PRO A 31 3.09 -9.92 -12.97
N VAL A 32 1.75 -9.90 -12.95
CA VAL A 32 0.98 -8.74 -12.46
C VAL A 32 1.09 -8.62 -10.94
N HIS A 33 1.14 -9.75 -10.23
CA HIS A 33 1.30 -9.75 -8.77
C HIS A 33 2.68 -9.24 -8.39
N ARG A 34 3.72 -9.69 -9.10
CA ARG A 34 5.09 -9.20 -8.91
C ARG A 34 5.21 -7.70 -9.22
N LEU A 35 4.63 -7.25 -10.32
CA LEU A 35 4.60 -5.84 -10.71
C LEU A 35 3.93 -4.96 -9.62
N ILE A 36 2.79 -5.41 -9.07
CA ILE A 36 2.12 -4.70 -7.97
C ILE A 36 3.04 -4.62 -6.75
N PHE A 37 3.70 -5.72 -6.40
CA PHE A 37 4.57 -5.78 -5.22
C PHE A 37 5.80 -4.88 -5.36
N ASP A 38 6.46 -4.91 -6.51
CA ASP A 38 7.64 -4.09 -6.79
C ASP A 38 7.28 -2.59 -6.66
N HIS A 39 6.13 -2.18 -7.23
CA HIS A 39 5.66 -0.80 -7.10
C HIS A 39 5.26 -0.44 -5.67
N HIS A 40 4.72 -1.38 -4.90
CA HIS A 40 4.42 -1.14 -3.49
C HIS A 40 5.67 -0.91 -2.65
N LEU A 41 6.76 -1.64 -2.94
CA LEU A 41 8.07 -1.43 -2.29
C LEU A 41 8.69 -0.09 -2.70
N LEU A 42 8.67 0.25 -3.99
CA LEU A 42 9.16 1.53 -4.51
C LEU A 42 8.44 2.72 -3.87
N LEU A 43 7.14 2.59 -3.64
CA LEU A 43 6.31 3.61 -2.99
C LEU A 43 6.31 3.49 -1.45
N SER A 44 7.37 2.91 -0.85
CA SER A 44 7.60 2.86 0.60
C SER A 44 6.40 2.34 1.43
N HIS A 45 5.80 1.22 1.00
CA HIS A 45 4.67 0.60 1.70
C HIS A 45 3.40 1.46 1.80
N THR A 46 3.16 2.32 0.82
CA THR A 46 1.92 3.13 0.76
C THR A 46 0.65 2.30 0.69
N ARG A 47 -0.47 2.93 1.09
CA ARG A 47 -1.81 2.33 1.07
C ARG A 47 -2.20 1.85 -0.34
N VAL A 48 -3.09 0.85 -0.40
CA VAL A 48 -3.64 0.28 -1.64
C VAL A 48 -4.07 1.36 -2.66
N GLN A 49 -4.65 2.46 -2.19
CA GLN A 49 -5.13 3.54 -3.05
C GLN A 49 -4.00 4.25 -3.81
N PHE A 50 -2.84 4.46 -3.16
CA PHE A 50 -1.69 5.10 -3.79
C PHE A 50 -1.10 4.21 -4.87
N VAL A 51 -0.87 2.94 -4.55
CA VAL A 51 -0.39 1.95 -5.53
C VAL A 51 -1.34 1.86 -6.72
N LEU A 52 -2.66 1.86 -6.48
CA LEU A 52 -3.67 1.82 -7.54
C LEU A 52 -3.61 3.06 -8.45
N THR A 53 -3.50 4.26 -7.88
CA THR A 53 -3.42 5.51 -8.66
C THR A 53 -2.13 5.57 -9.46
N HIS A 54 -1.00 5.18 -8.86
CA HIS A 54 0.29 5.14 -9.54
C HIS A 54 0.28 4.14 -10.71
N LEU A 55 -0.20 2.92 -10.47
CA LEU A 55 -0.29 1.91 -11.52
C LEU A 55 -1.22 2.34 -12.66
N ARG A 56 -2.34 3.02 -12.37
CA ARG A 56 -3.29 3.51 -13.39
C ARG A 56 -2.71 4.52 -14.37
N GLN A 57 -1.56 5.13 -14.07
CA GLN A 57 -0.91 6.02 -15.02
C GLN A 57 -0.39 5.28 -16.27
N ARG A 58 -0.21 3.95 -16.19
CA ARG A 58 0.38 3.14 -17.26
C ARG A 58 -0.29 1.79 -17.46
N PHE A 59 -0.80 1.18 -16.39
CA PHE A 59 -1.39 -0.15 -16.35
C PHE A 59 -2.80 -0.15 -15.81
N TRP A 60 -3.72 -0.73 -16.56
CA TRP A 60 -5.09 -0.94 -16.11
C TRP A 60 -5.32 -2.40 -15.75
N ILE A 61 -5.15 -2.71 -14.47
CA ILE A 61 -5.36 -4.06 -13.94
C ILE A 61 -6.87 -4.30 -13.77
N VAL A 62 -7.40 -5.34 -14.41
CA VAL A 62 -8.78 -5.79 -14.22
C VAL A 62 -9.00 -6.10 -12.73
N LYS A 63 -10.12 -5.67 -12.13
CA LYS A 63 -10.35 -5.80 -10.67
C LYS A 63 -9.20 -5.26 -9.80
N GLY A 64 -8.42 -4.30 -10.29
CA GLY A 64 -7.12 -3.90 -9.74
C GLY A 64 -7.08 -3.65 -8.24
N ARG A 65 -8.09 -2.96 -7.66
CA ARG A 65 -8.14 -2.73 -6.20
C ARG A 65 -8.16 -4.04 -5.40
N LYS A 66 -8.97 -5.02 -5.82
CA LYS A 66 -9.07 -6.33 -5.14
C LYS A 66 -7.76 -7.12 -5.30
N THR A 67 -7.18 -7.09 -6.49
CA THR A 67 -5.90 -7.76 -6.77
C THR A 67 -4.78 -7.17 -5.92
N ILE A 68 -4.65 -5.84 -5.88
CA ILE A 68 -3.64 -5.16 -5.06
C ILE A 68 -3.83 -5.50 -3.59
N GLN A 69 -5.07 -5.43 -3.07
CA GLN A 69 -5.33 -5.80 -1.69
C GLN A 69 -4.94 -7.26 -1.39
N SER A 70 -5.26 -8.19 -2.28
CA SER A 70 -4.87 -9.59 -2.13
C SER A 70 -3.35 -9.76 -2.12
N VAL A 71 -2.63 -9.13 -3.05
CA VAL A 71 -1.17 -9.17 -3.12
C VAL A 71 -0.57 -8.61 -1.83
N LEU A 72 -0.93 -7.40 -1.42
CA LEU A 72 -0.38 -6.77 -0.21
C LEU A 72 -0.72 -7.54 1.07
N SER A 73 -1.89 -8.17 1.14
CA SER A 73 -2.28 -9.00 2.29
C SER A 73 -1.44 -10.27 2.46
N LYS A 74 -0.74 -10.74 1.41
CA LYS A 74 0.14 -11.91 1.51
C LYS A 74 1.49 -11.57 2.15
N TYR A 75 1.93 -10.31 2.09
CA TYR A 75 3.26 -9.91 2.54
C TYR A 75 3.28 -9.53 4.02
N ILE A 76 4.15 -10.22 4.78
CA ILE A 76 4.31 -10.05 6.24
C ILE A 76 4.76 -8.63 6.60
N LEU A 77 5.67 -8.03 5.81
CA LEU A 77 6.14 -6.67 6.03
C LEU A 77 4.98 -5.67 6.01
N CYS A 78 4.12 -5.75 4.99
CA CYS A 78 2.96 -4.89 4.85
C CYS A 78 1.99 -5.08 6.02
N LYS A 79 1.76 -6.33 6.44
CA LYS A 79 0.94 -6.62 7.63
C LYS A 79 1.49 -5.93 8.87
N LYS A 80 2.82 -5.99 9.10
CA LYS A 80 3.48 -5.35 10.24
C LYS A 80 3.29 -3.84 10.23
N TYR A 81 3.45 -3.18 9.07
CA TYR A 81 3.22 -1.73 8.94
C TYR A 81 1.76 -1.32 9.16
N THR A 82 0.80 -2.19 8.81
CA THR A 82 -0.63 -1.92 9.01
C THR A 82 -1.20 -2.44 10.32
N ALA A 83 -0.40 -3.15 11.13
CA ALA A 83 -0.85 -3.73 12.37
C ALA A 83 -1.21 -2.62 13.36
N ARG A 84 -2.41 -2.69 13.94
CA ARG A 84 -2.82 -1.77 14.99
C ARG A 84 -1.96 -2.02 16.23
N ALA A 85 -1.51 -0.95 16.88
CA ALA A 85 -0.87 -1.06 18.18
C ALA A 85 -1.83 -1.77 19.15
N VAL A 86 -1.34 -2.82 19.80
CA VAL A 86 -2.10 -3.51 20.85
C VAL A 86 -2.24 -2.51 22.01
N GLU A 87 -3.48 -2.23 22.40
CA GLU A 87 -3.75 -1.46 23.62
C GLU A 87 -3.37 -2.35 24.80
N THR A 88 -2.16 -2.13 25.33
CA THR A 88 -1.72 -2.77 26.56
C THR A 88 -2.31 -2.00 27.73
N LEU A 89 -2.96 -2.70 28.67
CA LEU A 89 -3.30 -2.12 29.97
C LEU A 89 -2.02 -1.51 30.57
N PRO A 90 -2.06 -0.26 31.07
CA PRO A 90 -0.93 0.28 31.80
C PRO A 90 -0.65 -0.63 32.98
N SER A 91 0.53 -1.25 32.99
CA SER A 91 1.00 -2.00 34.15
C SER A 91 1.12 -1.03 35.31
N THR A 92 0.53 -1.37 36.45
CA THR A 92 0.78 -0.64 37.69
C THR A 92 2.27 -0.68 38.00
N LEU A 93 2.85 0.47 38.34
CA LEU A 93 4.24 0.53 38.81
C LEU A 93 4.33 -0.22 40.15
N PRO A 94 5.42 -0.97 40.41
CA PRO A 94 5.65 -1.55 41.74
C PRO A 94 5.72 -0.43 42.79
N GLU A 95 5.18 -0.68 43.98
CA GLU A 95 5.15 0.31 45.08
C GLU A 95 6.53 0.90 45.40
N ASP A 96 7.57 0.09 45.22
CA ASP A 96 8.98 0.45 45.44
C ASP A 96 9.48 1.58 44.51
N ARG A 97 8.78 1.87 43.41
CA ARG A 97 9.07 3.00 42.49
C ARG A 97 8.15 4.21 42.68
N ILE A 98 7.19 4.14 43.60
CA ILE A 98 6.23 5.22 43.87
C ILE A 98 6.72 6.08 45.06
N ARG A 99 7.63 5.54 45.88
CA ARG A 99 8.34 6.29 46.92
C ARG A 99 9.65 6.84 46.36
N ASP A 100 9.61 8.06 45.83
CA ASP A 100 10.73 9.04 45.85
C ASP A 100 10.47 10.20 44.87
N ALA A 101 9.34 10.90 45.09
CA ALA A 101 9.15 12.25 44.55
C ALA A 101 8.45 13.14 45.59
N SER A 102 8.79 12.98 46.87
CA SER A 102 8.60 14.07 47.83
C SER A 102 9.79 15.01 47.65
N ALA A 103 9.73 15.86 46.64
CA ALA A 103 10.57 17.05 46.59
C ALA A 103 10.21 17.89 47.82
N LEU A 104 11.00 17.75 48.88
CA LEU A 104 10.97 18.62 50.05
C LEU A 104 11.41 20.01 49.58
N PHE A 105 10.44 20.87 49.23
CA PHE A 105 10.67 22.30 49.22
C PHE A 105 10.61 22.77 50.67
N THR A 106 11.79 22.98 51.26
CA THR A 106 11.98 23.73 52.50
C THR A 106 12.73 25.00 52.17
#